data_AF-A0A133ZYT0-F1
#
_entry.id   AF-A0A133ZYT0-F1
#
_cell.length_a   1.000
_cell.length_b   1.000
_cell.length_c   1.000
_cell.angle_alpha   90.00
_cell.angle_beta   90.00
_cell.angle_gamma   90.00
#
_symmetry.space_group_name_H-M   'P 1'
#
loop_
_entity.id
_entity.type
_entity.pdbx_description
1 polymer ?
#
loop_
_entity_poly.entity_id
_entity_poly.type
_entity_poly.pdbx_seq_one_letter_code
_entity_poly.pdbx_strand_id
1 'polypeptide(L)'
;MKLQQQYKEDGMNQKRRNVMAVILIAIIVICIIGIMAKKPAGDDKPATDKKETVESLTISDSSEKEAETTGKSATVDGVDVIFSDNVKNDATGNARLAKVTGEKSVEEYVLDYYKMYFKSDQEVHAIVNYTLNTTACVTSVGDKINVRIYEHIDGEEQDAKKLFTGEKYAEYNVDKATGTIDKVE
;
A
#
# COMPACT_ATOMS: atom_id res chain seq x y z
N MET A 1 19.56 -21.69 -39.70
CA MET A 1 20.21 -21.30 -38.42
C MET A 1 19.22 -20.65 -37.45
N LYS A 2 18.75 -19.40 -37.63
CA LYS A 2 17.99 -18.63 -36.62
C LYS A 2 16.98 -19.42 -35.74
N LEU A 3 16.07 -20.22 -36.31
CA LEU A 3 15.09 -21.00 -35.53
C LEU A 3 15.73 -21.97 -34.51
N GLN A 4 16.87 -22.59 -34.83
CA GLN A 4 17.58 -23.52 -33.93
C GLN A 4 18.22 -22.81 -32.73
N GLN A 5 18.47 -21.51 -32.84
CA GLN A 5 19.00 -20.70 -31.75
C GLN A 5 17.89 -20.23 -30.83
N GLN A 6 16.79 -19.71 -31.40
CA GLN A 6 15.55 -19.38 -30.68
C GLN A 6 15.08 -20.53 -29.78
N TYR A 7 14.92 -21.73 -30.36
CA TYR A 7 14.45 -22.93 -29.63
C TYR A 7 15.39 -23.35 -28.48
N LYS A 8 16.68 -23.05 -28.59
CA LYS A 8 17.69 -23.35 -27.57
C LYS A 8 17.66 -22.32 -26.44
N GLU A 9 17.46 -21.05 -26.76
CA GLU A 9 17.32 -19.96 -25.79
C GLU A 9 16.00 -20.10 -25.00
N ASP A 10 14.88 -20.36 -25.66
CA ASP A 10 13.58 -20.59 -25.02
C ASP A 10 13.61 -21.81 -24.07
N GLY A 11 14.21 -22.92 -24.53
CA GLY A 11 14.40 -24.12 -23.70
C GLY A 11 15.34 -23.93 -22.51
N MET A 12 16.34 -23.05 -22.63
CA MET A 12 17.20 -22.66 -21.50
C MET A 12 16.45 -21.75 -20.50
N ASN A 13 15.65 -20.81 -21.00
CA ASN A 13 14.87 -19.89 -20.17
C ASN A 13 13.74 -20.60 -19.41
N GLN A 14 13.07 -21.59 -20.02
CA GLN A 14 12.09 -22.42 -19.31
C GLN A 14 12.73 -23.20 -18.15
N LYS A 15 13.89 -23.82 -18.34
CA LYS A 15 14.60 -24.51 -17.26
C LYS A 15 15.00 -23.57 -16.11
N ARG A 16 15.48 -22.36 -16.43
CA ARG A 16 15.82 -21.33 -15.42
C ARG A 16 14.61 -20.88 -14.61
N ARG A 17 13.46 -20.62 -15.25
CA ARG A 17 12.20 -20.27 -14.56
C ARG A 17 11.77 -21.36 -13.59
N ASN A 18 11.78 -22.62 -14.01
CA ASN A 18 11.38 -23.75 -13.16
C ASN A 18 12.31 -23.92 -11.95
N VAL A 19 13.63 -23.74 -12.10
CA VAL A 19 14.58 -23.79 -10.99
C VAL A 19 14.34 -22.65 -9.98
N MET A 20 14.13 -21.41 -10.47
CA MET A 20 13.82 -20.28 -9.58
C MET A 20 12.51 -20.48 -8.81
N ALA A 21 11.47 -21.01 -9.45
CA ALA A 21 10.19 -21.30 -8.79
C ALA A 21 10.35 -22.30 -7.62
N VAL A 22 11.14 -23.38 -7.80
CA VAL A 22 11.42 -24.35 -6.74
C VAL A 22 12.21 -23.73 -5.58
N ILE A 23 13.17 -22.86 -5.86
CA ILE A 23 13.96 -22.16 -4.83
C ILE A 23 13.07 -21.24 -3.99
N LEU A 24 12.17 -20.47 -4.63
CA LEU A 24 11.23 -19.59 -3.92
C LEU A 24 10.28 -20.36 -3.00
N ILE A 25 9.75 -21.50 -3.44
CA ILE A 25 8.89 -22.37 -2.62
C ILE A 25 9.65 -22.90 -1.40
N ALA A 26 10.92 -23.31 -1.56
CA ALA A 26 11.74 -23.80 -0.45
C ALA A 26 11.99 -22.73 0.62
N ILE A 27 12.22 -21.47 0.22
CA ILE A 27 12.43 -20.34 1.15
C ILE A 27 11.17 -20.08 1.98
N ILE A 28 9.99 -20.08 1.36
CA ILE A 28 8.70 -19.85 2.04
C ILE A 28 8.45 -20.90 3.13
N VAL A 29 8.78 -22.18 2.87
CA VAL A 29 8.63 -23.28 3.83
C VAL A 29 9.58 -23.14 5.03
N ILE A 30 10.77 -22.56 4.85
CA ILE A 30 11.70 -22.30 5.95
C ILE A 30 11.17 -21.19 6.88
N CYS A 31 10.60 -20.11 6.32
CA CYS A 31 10.10 -18.98 7.10
C CYS A 31 8.98 -19.35 8.09
N ILE A 32 8.10 -20.30 7.76
CA ILE A 32 6.96 -20.69 8.60
C ILE A 32 7.31 -21.62 9.78
N ILE A 33 8.55 -22.10 9.88
CA ILE A 33 9.01 -22.96 10.98
C ILE A 33 9.63 -22.15 12.14
N GLY A 34 9.92 -20.86 11.93
CA GLY A 34 10.80 -20.04 12.77
C GLY A 34 10.26 -19.43 14.07
N ILE A 35 9.08 -19.82 14.59
CA ILE A 35 8.46 -19.16 15.76
C ILE A 35 7.94 -20.14 16.83
N MET A 36 8.80 -20.55 17.78
CA MET A 36 8.38 -21.20 19.05
C MET A 36 9.32 -20.91 20.24
N ALA A 37 9.14 -19.77 20.91
CA ALA A 37 9.63 -19.43 22.26
C ALA A 37 9.11 -18.02 22.64
N LYS A 38 8.73 -17.66 23.88
CA LYS A 38 8.52 -18.37 25.17
C LYS A 38 7.67 -17.45 26.09
N LYS A 39 6.77 -17.99 26.94
CA LYS A 39 5.93 -17.23 27.90
C LYS A 39 6.27 -17.52 29.38
N PRO A 40 6.19 -16.51 30.26
CA PRO A 40 5.46 -16.58 31.55
C PRO A 40 4.69 -15.26 31.86
N ALA A 41 4.01 -15.01 33.00
CA ALA A 41 3.04 -15.75 33.84
C ALA A 41 2.50 -14.80 34.95
N GLY A 42 1.38 -15.11 35.65
CA GLY A 42 0.69 -14.25 36.66
C GLY A 42 -0.51 -13.47 36.08
N ASP A 43 -1.76 -13.47 36.58
CA ASP A 43 -2.40 -13.68 37.91
C ASP A 43 -2.33 -12.42 38.81
N ASP A 44 -3.39 -11.94 39.52
CA ASP A 44 -4.59 -12.61 40.07
C ASP A 44 -5.90 -11.74 40.12
N LYS A 45 -7.02 -12.29 40.65
CA LYS A 45 -8.38 -11.65 40.85
C LYS A 45 -8.78 -11.60 42.35
N PRO A 46 -9.98 -11.11 42.85
CA PRO A 46 -11.35 -10.95 42.30
C PRO A 46 -11.79 -9.45 42.21
N ALA A 47 -13.01 -8.89 42.46
CA ALA A 47 -14.37 -9.25 42.98
C ALA A 47 -15.43 -8.30 42.33
N THR A 48 -16.78 -8.43 42.29
CA THR A 48 -17.91 -8.74 43.23
C THR A 48 -18.38 -7.48 44.02
N ASP A 49 -19.63 -6.95 43.93
CA ASP A 49 -20.95 -7.52 43.49
C ASP A 49 -21.99 -6.47 42.96
N LYS A 50 -23.06 -6.94 42.28
CA LYS A 50 -24.43 -6.38 41.94
C LYS A 50 -24.66 -4.86 41.66
N LYS A 51 -25.19 -4.47 40.48
CA LYS A 51 -26.63 -4.33 40.05
C LYS A 51 -27.29 -3.02 40.59
N GLU A 52 -27.91 -2.11 39.81
CA GLU A 52 -28.96 -2.33 38.78
C GLU A 52 -29.10 -1.22 37.69
N THR A 53 -29.66 -1.63 36.55
CA THR A 53 -30.14 -0.97 35.31
C THR A 53 -30.52 0.53 35.28
N VAL A 54 -29.98 1.29 34.29
CA VAL A 54 -30.74 2.01 33.23
C VAL A 54 -29.88 2.16 31.94
N GLU A 55 -30.49 2.11 30.75
CA GLU A 55 -29.93 2.54 29.45
C GLU A 55 -30.04 4.09 29.27
N SER A 56 -29.41 4.78 28.31
CA SER A 56 -28.63 4.40 27.11
C SER A 56 -27.56 5.48 26.77
N LEU A 57 -26.87 5.32 25.63
CA LEU A 57 -26.02 6.33 24.96
C LEU A 57 -24.74 6.77 25.69
N THR A 58 -23.86 5.82 26.03
CA THR A 58 -22.44 6.11 26.27
C THR A 58 -21.67 6.21 24.95
N ILE A 59 -21.02 7.35 24.69
CA ILE A 59 -19.94 7.44 23.71
C ILE A 59 -18.74 6.72 24.31
N SER A 60 -18.52 5.47 23.91
CA SER A 60 -17.39 4.67 24.40
C SER A 60 -16.12 5.05 23.67
N ASP A 61 -15.37 5.99 24.25
CA ASP A 61 -13.92 6.06 24.09
C ASP A 61 -13.33 4.66 24.32
N SER A 62 -12.63 4.14 23.31
CA SER A 62 -12.09 2.78 23.28
C SER A 62 -10.60 2.76 22.96
N SER A 63 -9.85 3.79 23.40
CA SER A 63 -8.41 3.69 23.66
C SER A 63 -7.60 3.03 22.52
N GLU A 64 -7.77 3.52 21.29
CA GLU A 64 -6.83 3.16 20.23
C GLU A 64 -5.48 3.79 20.57
N LYS A 65 -4.47 2.94 20.77
CA LYS A 65 -3.09 3.40 20.92
C LYS A 65 -2.53 3.73 19.54
N GLU A 66 -3.02 4.82 18.95
CA GLU A 66 -2.45 5.39 17.74
C GLU A 66 -0.94 5.57 17.92
N ALA A 67 -0.18 4.96 17.02
CA ALA A 67 1.19 5.38 16.80
C ALA A 67 1.11 6.64 15.94
N GLU A 68 1.14 7.81 16.58
CA GLU A 68 1.03 9.13 15.95
C GLU A 68 2.12 9.32 14.88
N THR A 69 1.83 8.88 13.66
CA THR A 69 2.67 9.16 12.50
C THR A 69 2.45 10.62 12.13
N THR A 70 3.35 11.49 12.59
CA THR A 70 3.31 12.94 12.35
C THR A 70 3.42 13.26 10.85
N GLY A 71 2.30 13.16 10.15
CA GLY A 71 2.22 13.35 8.71
C GLY A 71 2.51 14.80 8.32
N LYS A 72 3.29 14.99 7.26
CA LYS A 72 3.54 16.32 6.70
C LYS A 72 2.32 16.74 5.88
N SER A 73 1.63 17.78 6.33
CA SER A 73 0.52 18.39 5.57
C SER A 73 1.03 19.43 4.57
N ALA A 74 0.54 19.39 3.33
CA ALA A 74 0.66 20.46 2.33
C ALA A 74 -0.39 20.30 1.22
N THR A 75 -0.78 21.42 0.60
CA THR A 75 -1.68 21.45 -0.57
C THR A 75 -0.90 21.20 -1.87
N VAL A 76 -1.41 20.33 -2.74
CA VAL A 76 -0.91 20.03 -4.08
C VAL A 76 -2.03 20.28 -5.09
N ASP A 77 -1.86 21.27 -5.98
CA ASP A 77 -2.85 21.64 -7.01
C ASP A 77 -4.32 21.72 -6.50
N GLY A 78 -4.48 22.35 -5.33
CA GLY A 78 -5.78 22.53 -4.65
C GLY A 78 -6.28 21.33 -3.84
N VAL A 79 -5.56 20.20 -3.82
CA VAL A 79 -5.86 19.02 -2.99
C VAL A 79 -5.01 19.07 -1.73
N ASP A 80 -5.63 18.97 -0.54
CA ASP A 80 -4.88 18.89 0.72
C ASP A 80 -4.37 17.48 0.97
N VAL A 81 -3.06 17.35 1.22
CA VAL A 81 -2.35 16.08 1.33
C VAL A 81 -1.69 15.95 2.70
N ILE A 82 -2.07 14.91 3.45
CA ILE A 82 -1.35 14.45 4.64
C ILE A 82 -0.43 13.30 4.23
N PHE A 83 0.87 13.56 4.17
CA PHE A 83 1.87 12.61 3.68
C PHE A 83 2.67 11.94 4.80
N SER A 84 2.87 10.63 4.70
CA SER A 84 3.73 9.80 5.54
C SER A 84 4.82 9.11 4.71
N ASP A 85 6.07 9.27 5.15
CA ASP A 85 7.23 8.57 4.60
C ASP A 85 7.26 7.06 4.93
N ASN A 86 6.38 6.58 5.81
CA ASN A 86 6.36 5.20 6.27
C ASN A 86 4.96 4.60 6.18
N VAL A 87 4.88 3.32 5.80
CA VAL A 87 3.68 2.48 5.92
C VAL A 87 4.00 1.30 6.82
N LYS A 88 3.10 1.03 7.78
CA LYS A 88 3.26 -0.08 8.73
C LYS A 88 3.31 -1.42 7.98
N ASN A 89 4.17 -2.34 8.44
CA ASN A 89 4.40 -3.66 7.84
C ASN A 89 4.92 -3.69 6.39
N ASP A 90 5.39 -2.56 5.84
CA ASP A 90 6.19 -2.57 4.60
C ASP A 90 7.49 -3.36 4.81
N ALA A 91 7.73 -4.32 3.90
CA ALA A 91 8.94 -5.16 3.89
C ALA A 91 10.04 -4.61 2.96
N THR A 92 9.77 -3.53 2.23
CA THR A 92 10.66 -2.96 1.19
C THR A 92 11.40 -1.70 1.64
N GLY A 93 10.78 -0.88 2.52
CA GLY A 93 11.25 0.47 2.86
C GLY A 93 10.86 1.55 1.82
N ASN A 94 10.12 1.16 0.78
CA ASN A 94 9.79 1.99 -0.38
C ASN A 94 8.31 2.40 -0.41
N ALA A 95 7.46 1.89 0.49
CA ALA A 95 6.07 2.30 0.56
C ALA A 95 5.93 3.70 1.19
N ARG A 96 5.16 4.57 0.54
CA ARG A 96 4.75 5.89 1.04
C ARG A 96 3.22 5.95 1.06
N LEU A 97 2.66 6.75 1.97
CA LEU A 97 1.21 6.94 2.08
C LEU A 97 0.86 8.43 2.07
N ALA A 98 -0.09 8.79 1.22
CA ALA A 98 -0.82 10.05 1.28
C ALA A 98 -2.29 9.79 1.61
N LYS A 99 -2.84 10.63 2.48
CA LYS A 99 -4.28 10.72 2.77
C LYS A 99 -4.79 12.05 2.23
N VAL A 100 -5.86 12.03 1.44
CA VAL A 100 -6.44 13.22 0.81
C VAL A 100 -7.97 13.23 0.92
N THR A 101 -8.55 14.40 0.73
CA THR A 101 -9.98 14.63 0.53
C THR A 101 -10.18 15.61 -0.63
N GLY A 102 -11.28 15.46 -1.36
CA GLY A 102 -11.62 16.30 -2.52
C GLY A 102 -12.07 15.48 -3.73
N GLU A 103 -12.82 16.13 -4.63
CA GLU A 103 -13.45 15.48 -5.80
C GLU A 103 -12.52 15.34 -7.02
N LYS A 104 -11.32 15.95 -6.98
CA LYS A 104 -10.32 15.84 -8.05
C LYS A 104 -9.72 14.43 -8.08
N SER A 105 -9.71 13.79 -9.26
CA SER A 105 -9.08 12.47 -9.44
C SER A 105 -7.55 12.56 -9.40
N VAL A 106 -6.90 11.44 -9.09
CA VAL A 106 -5.46 11.41 -8.80
C VAL A 106 -4.61 11.82 -9.99
N GLU A 107 -4.97 11.37 -11.20
CA GLU A 107 -4.22 11.58 -12.43
C GLU A 107 -4.12 13.06 -12.85
N GLU A 108 -5.07 13.91 -12.42
CA GLU A 108 -5.02 15.35 -12.68
C GLU A 108 -3.88 16.06 -11.92
N TYR A 109 -3.59 15.67 -10.68
CA TYR A 109 -2.57 16.32 -9.83
C TYR A 109 -1.31 15.47 -9.58
N VAL A 110 -1.28 14.21 -10.05
CA VAL A 110 -0.20 13.26 -9.74
C VAL A 110 1.19 13.76 -10.14
N LEU A 111 1.30 14.60 -11.17
CA LEU A 111 2.57 15.13 -11.63
C LEU A 111 3.19 16.09 -10.60
N ASP A 112 2.40 16.95 -9.97
CA ASP A 112 2.88 17.88 -8.94
C ASP A 112 3.05 17.18 -7.59
N TYR A 113 2.23 16.18 -7.29
CA TYR A 113 2.46 15.25 -6.18
C TYR A 113 3.81 14.52 -6.33
N TYR A 114 4.11 14.01 -7.54
CA TYR A 114 5.38 13.35 -7.86
C TYR A 114 6.57 14.28 -7.63
N LYS A 115 6.53 15.51 -8.19
CA LYS A 115 7.60 16.51 -7.99
C LYS A 115 7.82 16.89 -6.52
N MET A 116 6.79 16.80 -5.68
CA MET A 116 6.86 17.20 -4.27
C MET A 116 7.29 16.07 -3.33
N TYR A 117 6.91 14.83 -3.62
CA TYR A 117 7.00 13.72 -2.66
C TYR A 117 7.86 12.52 -3.09
N PHE A 118 8.05 12.26 -4.40
CA PHE A 118 8.95 11.18 -4.82
C PHE A 118 10.41 11.58 -4.63
N LYS A 119 11.18 10.68 -4.02
CA LYS A 119 12.62 10.79 -3.75
C LYS A 119 13.42 9.74 -4.53
N SER A 120 12.78 8.67 -5.00
CA SER A 120 13.38 7.58 -5.75
C SER A 120 12.37 6.90 -6.70
N ASP A 121 12.84 6.48 -7.88
CA ASP A 121 12.04 5.69 -8.83
C ASP A 121 11.66 4.28 -8.31
N GLN A 122 12.12 3.90 -7.11
CA GLN A 122 11.75 2.64 -6.47
C GLN A 122 10.58 2.77 -5.49
N GLU A 123 10.09 3.98 -5.24
CA GLU A 123 9.00 4.24 -4.30
C GLU A 123 7.62 3.88 -4.89
N VAL A 124 6.76 3.37 -4.01
CA VAL A 124 5.36 3.04 -4.31
C VAL A 124 4.49 3.88 -3.38
N HIS A 125 3.79 4.85 -3.95
CA HIS A 125 2.94 5.76 -3.19
C HIS A 125 1.50 5.27 -3.25
N ALA A 126 0.93 4.93 -2.09
CA ALA A 126 -0.52 4.85 -1.93
C ALA A 126 -1.09 6.26 -1.73
N ILE A 127 -2.12 6.63 -2.47
CA ILE A 127 -2.88 7.86 -2.23
C ILE A 127 -4.33 7.46 -1.97
N VAL A 128 -4.77 7.58 -0.72
CA VAL A 128 -6.14 7.26 -0.31
C VAL A 128 -6.97 8.54 -0.38
N ASN A 129 -7.98 8.56 -1.25
CA ASN A 129 -8.97 9.64 -1.33
C ASN A 129 -10.28 9.19 -0.67
N TYR A 130 -10.53 9.67 0.54
CA TYR A 130 -11.74 9.36 1.32
C TYR A 130 -13.02 10.01 0.78
N THR A 131 -12.92 10.99 -0.14
CA THR A 131 -14.07 11.63 -0.80
C THR A 131 -14.53 10.84 -2.02
N LEU A 132 -13.59 10.30 -2.80
CA LEU A 132 -13.89 9.46 -3.97
C LEU A 132 -13.98 7.95 -3.65
N ASN A 133 -13.73 7.56 -2.40
CA ASN A 133 -13.57 6.17 -1.94
C ASN A 133 -12.64 5.33 -2.83
N THR A 134 -11.47 5.89 -3.15
CA THR A 134 -10.47 5.23 -4.00
C THR A 134 -9.06 5.28 -3.39
N THR A 135 -8.29 4.24 -3.67
CA THR A 135 -6.86 4.15 -3.34
C THR A 135 -6.05 4.04 -4.63
N ALA A 136 -5.20 5.02 -4.89
CA ALA A 136 -4.33 5.03 -6.06
C ALA A 136 -2.95 4.43 -5.75
N CYS A 137 -2.52 3.46 -6.54
CA CYS A 137 -1.15 2.99 -6.60
C CYS A 137 -0.38 3.83 -7.63
N VAL A 138 0.50 4.72 -7.15
CA VAL A 138 1.33 5.59 -7.99
C VAL A 138 2.77 5.07 -7.97
N THR A 139 3.34 4.84 -9.14
CA THR A 139 4.73 4.37 -9.30
C THR A 139 5.47 5.09 -10.43
N SER A 140 6.79 5.12 -10.33
CA SER A 140 7.66 5.75 -11.34
C SER A 140 8.14 4.73 -12.38
N VAL A 141 7.91 4.98 -13.67
CA VAL A 141 8.29 4.07 -14.76
C VAL A 141 8.90 4.85 -15.92
N GLY A 142 10.23 5.02 -15.89
CA GLY A 142 10.97 5.71 -16.95
C GLY A 142 10.61 7.19 -17.06
N ASP A 143 10.10 7.60 -18.20
CA ASP A 143 9.60 8.95 -18.51
C ASP A 143 8.16 9.21 -18.03
N LYS A 144 7.45 8.18 -17.53
CA LYS A 144 6.05 8.28 -17.08
C LYS A 144 5.85 7.93 -15.60
N ILE A 145 4.73 8.40 -15.06
CA ILE A 145 4.17 8.02 -13.77
C ILE A 145 3.01 7.07 -14.07
N ASN A 146 3.06 5.83 -13.59
CA ASN A 146 1.93 4.89 -13.70
C ASN A 146 0.98 5.11 -12.52
N VAL A 147 -0.32 5.18 -12.80
CA VAL A 147 -1.38 5.42 -11.81
C VAL A 147 -2.46 4.38 -11.99
N ARG A 148 -2.61 3.50 -11.00
CA ARG A 148 -3.67 2.47 -10.96
C ARG A 148 -4.65 2.80 -9.84
N ILE A 149 -5.92 2.99 -10.20
CA ILE A 149 -6.98 3.38 -9.27
C ILE A 149 -7.76 2.15 -8.86
N TYR A 150 -7.87 1.95 -7.55
CA TYR A 150 -8.62 0.86 -6.91
C TYR A 150 -9.74 1.43 -6.06
N GLU A 151 -10.78 0.63 -5.82
CA GLU A 151 -11.69 0.79 -4.68
C GLU A 151 -10.89 0.94 -3.37
N HIS A 152 -11.25 1.92 -2.53
CA HIS A 152 -10.70 1.99 -1.17
C HIS A 152 -11.35 0.93 -0.27
N ILE A 153 -10.52 0.18 0.45
CA ILE A 153 -10.95 -0.75 1.48
C ILE A 153 -10.64 -0.17 2.87
N ASP A 154 -11.68 0.02 3.68
CA ASP A 154 -11.61 0.60 5.04
C ASP A 154 -10.40 0.08 5.86
N GLY A 155 -9.47 0.98 6.17
CA GLY A 155 -8.30 0.67 6.99
C GLY A 155 -7.23 -0.19 6.29
N GLU A 156 -7.20 -0.24 4.96
CA GLU A 156 -6.09 -0.83 4.20
C GLU A 156 -4.76 -0.10 4.45
N GLU A 157 -4.80 1.21 4.64
CA GLU A 157 -3.61 2.06 4.76
C GLU A 157 -2.86 1.89 6.09
N GLN A 158 -3.46 1.14 7.01
CA GLN A 158 -2.91 0.72 8.29
C GLN A 158 -1.94 -0.49 8.18
N ASP A 159 -1.82 -1.11 6.99
CA ASP A 159 -0.87 -2.20 6.72
C ASP A 159 -0.51 -2.27 5.22
N ALA A 160 0.78 -2.16 4.89
CA ALA A 160 1.27 -2.20 3.51
C ALA A 160 0.91 -3.47 2.73
N LYS A 161 0.50 -4.55 3.42
CA LYS A 161 0.05 -5.82 2.83
C LYS A 161 -1.45 -5.86 2.49
N LYS A 162 -2.21 -4.84 2.91
CA LYS A 162 -3.63 -4.65 2.56
C LYS A 162 -3.84 -3.62 1.44
N LEU A 163 -2.88 -2.73 1.22
CA LEU A 163 -2.94 -1.72 0.16
C LEU A 163 -3.27 -2.35 -1.20
N PHE A 164 -4.17 -1.71 -1.94
CA PHE A 164 -4.55 -2.07 -3.32
C PHE A 164 -5.23 -3.46 -3.43
N THR A 165 -6.01 -3.85 -2.42
CA THR A 165 -6.75 -5.12 -2.40
C THR A 165 -8.21 -5.02 -2.89
N GLY A 166 -8.73 -3.82 -3.12
CA GLY A 166 -10.04 -3.58 -3.74
C GLY A 166 -10.05 -3.82 -5.26
N GLU A 167 -11.21 -3.65 -5.90
CA GLU A 167 -11.34 -3.80 -7.37
C GLU A 167 -10.59 -2.68 -8.11
N LYS A 168 -9.84 -3.00 -9.19
CA LYS A 168 -9.16 -1.99 -10.02
C LYS A 168 -10.16 -1.37 -11.00
N TYR A 169 -10.40 -0.07 -10.88
CA TYR A 169 -11.33 0.67 -11.73
C TYR A 169 -10.68 1.23 -13.00
N ALA A 170 -9.42 1.64 -12.94
CA ALA A 170 -8.74 2.27 -14.07
C ALA A 170 -7.21 2.22 -13.96
N GLU A 171 -6.54 2.37 -15.10
CA GLU A 171 -5.09 2.58 -15.18
C GLU A 171 -4.72 3.69 -16.17
N TYR A 172 -3.77 4.53 -15.79
CA TYR A 172 -3.26 5.67 -16.55
C TYR A 172 -1.73 5.72 -16.52
N ASN A 173 -1.14 6.35 -17.52
CA ASN A 173 0.25 6.81 -17.48
C ASN A 173 0.29 8.33 -17.70
N VAL A 174 0.98 9.07 -16.83
CA VAL A 174 1.15 10.52 -16.94
C VAL A 174 2.60 10.86 -17.29
N ASP A 175 2.81 11.63 -18.35
CA ASP A 175 4.14 12.06 -18.80
C ASP A 175 4.80 13.03 -17.79
N LYS A 176 6.06 12.75 -17.40
CA LYS A 176 6.78 13.54 -16.39
C LYS A 176 7.19 14.94 -16.86
N ALA A 177 7.26 15.18 -18.16
CA ALA A 177 7.69 16.45 -18.75
C ALA A 177 6.51 17.33 -19.16
N THR A 178 5.42 16.75 -19.68
CA THR A 178 4.26 17.49 -20.19
C THR A 178 3.02 17.42 -19.30
N GLY A 179 2.90 16.41 -18.43
CA GLY A 179 1.65 16.12 -17.72
C GLY A 179 0.54 15.54 -18.60
N THR A 180 0.87 15.06 -19.82
CA THR A 180 -0.10 14.39 -20.69
C THR A 180 -0.55 13.08 -20.06
N ILE A 181 -1.87 12.90 -19.91
CA ILE A 181 -2.50 11.73 -19.29
C ILE A 181 -2.97 10.77 -20.41
N ASP A 182 -2.33 9.61 -20.50
CA ASP A 182 -2.75 8.50 -21.36
C ASP A 182 -3.57 7.49 -20.53
N LYS A 183 -4.83 7.20 -20.90
CA LYS A 183 -5.56 6.06 -20.30
C LYS A 183 -5.09 4.74 -20.90
N VAL A 184 -4.89 3.73 -20.04
CA VAL A 184 -4.40 2.39 -20.37
C VAL A 184 -5.52 1.34 -20.32
N GLU A 185 -6.31 1.36 -19.26
CA GLU A 185 -7.42 0.41 -19.00
C GLU A 185 -8.58 1.13 -18.32
#